data_AF-A0A2C6E3M1-F1
#
_entry.id   AF-A0A2C6E3M1-F1
#
_cell.length_a   1.000
_cell.length_b   1.000
_cell.length_c   1.000
_cell.angle_alpha   90.00
_cell.angle_beta   90.00
_cell.angle_gamma   90.00
#
_symmetry.space_group_name_H-M   'P 1'
#
loop_
_entity.id
_entity.type
_entity.pdbx_description
1 polymer ?
#
loop_
_entity_poly.entity_id
_entity_poly.type
_entity_poly.pdbx_seq_one_letter_code
_entity_poly.pdbx_strand_id
1 'polypeptide(L)'
;MKYVFQEKVYSTLSSCYEDNIDKITVGIATVRARLKKGWSLEKALLHPKEKTITTKLGAHTVEGKVYENLPSIADEYGMTLNTIYKRYSRGCRGDDLVPLKKRKSYVEPAKEANHKFYADGVGYKSAADACRKLNVKYVTYRKNLERGFSVEQALGIEPVIDGRAARGRKFDVDGKKYTIKELSELHDAPEMTIRDRLKRGASIRQAIGLDEIPKGTLKKQREIKKKKRKPIHLPVEGKIYTSYQALADAYDLPQYTVRQRIVDYGYTPEDAVKLDGKSKPLTVAGVNYPSKAAVAEAYGLTPAVLLARLAGNVTIEQALGIEIKENSRTITFAGETYKSLSDLADKKGISAGALRSRIQSGLSLEEAINAGDRIRNSGRYNLTILQRDSELSAKPAWLYFVRIFINNKERFKIGITTQTVDKRLKQEAYEFQTIKVIDGTLLDCFVLEQEVIELLYDKRDPEITTDMLDGYSEIFILNESDIEAITEILDI
;
A
#
# COMPACT_ATOMS: atom_id res chain seq x y z
N MET A 1 -76.36 -4.29 -13.76
CA MET A 1 -76.17 -5.54 -12.99
C MET A 1 -76.40 -5.20 -11.54
N LYS A 2 -77.38 -5.82 -10.87
CA LYS A 2 -77.62 -5.61 -9.44
C LYS A 2 -76.87 -6.68 -8.67
N TYR A 3 -76.08 -6.30 -7.67
CA TYR A 3 -75.30 -7.23 -6.85
C TYR A 3 -76.10 -7.52 -5.58
N VAL A 4 -76.49 -8.77 -5.38
CA VAL A 4 -77.28 -9.18 -4.20
C VAL A 4 -76.37 -9.96 -3.26
N PHE A 5 -76.19 -9.45 -2.05
CA PHE A 5 -75.39 -10.07 -1.01
C PHE A 5 -76.09 -9.91 0.35
N GLN A 6 -76.38 -11.03 1.02
CA GLN A 6 -77.12 -11.06 2.30
C GLN A 6 -78.42 -10.23 2.26
N GLU A 7 -79.26 -10.49 1.25
CA GLU A 7 -80.58 -9.86 1.04
C GLU A 7 -80.57 -8.33 0.79
N LYS A 8 -79.39 -7.69 0.76
CA LYS A 8 -79.22 -6.30 0.32
C LYS A 8 -78.85 -6.22 -1.15
N VAL A 9 -79.45 -5.25 -1.85
CA VAL A 9 -79.24 -5.02 -3.28
C VAL A 9 -78.36 -3.80 -3.48
N TYR A 10 -77.19 -4.00 -4.07
CA TYR A 10 -76.23 -2.95 -4.36
C TYR A 10 -76.21 -2.59 -5.85
N SER A 11 -76.04 -1.30 -6.14
CA SER A 11 -75.94 -0.77 -7.50
C SER A 11 -74.59 -1.06 -8.15
N THR A 12 -73.52 -1.17 -7.34
CA THR A 12 -72.16 -1.44 -7.80
C THR A 12 -71.46 -2.48 -6.94
N LEU A 13 -70.51 -3.20 -7.52
CA LEU A 13 -69.67 -4.16 -6.80
C LEU A 13 -68.80 -3.46 -5.75
N SER A 14 -68.36 -2.23 -6.01
CA SER A 14 -67.56 -1.44 -5.06
C SER A 14 -68.37 -1.07 -3.83
N SER A 15 -69.62 -0.60 -3.99
CA SER A 15 -70.51 -0.33 -2.86
C SER A 15 -70.81 -1.59 -2.05
N CYS A 16 -71.07 -2.73 -2.70
CA CYS A 16 -71.23 -4.02 -2.02
C CYS A 16 -69.97 -4.43 -1.23
N TYR A 17 -68.78 -4.13 -1.76
CA TYR A 17 -67.51 -4.47 -1.15
C TYR A 17 -67.24 -3.58 0.08
N GLU A 18 -67.40 -2.27 -0.06
CA GLU A 18 -67.14 -1.27 0.99
C GLU A 18 -68.06 -1.48 2.20
N ASP A 19 -69.36 -1.68 1.97
CA ASP A 19 -70.35 -1.90 3.04
C ASP A 19 -70.17 -3.23 3.79
N ASN A 20 -69.34 -4.15 3.28
CA ASN A 20 -69.11 -5.47 3.85
C ASN A 20 -67.62 -5.78 4.07
N ILE A 21 -66.75 -4.76 4.12
CA ILE A 21 -65.29 -4.91 4.28
C ILE A 21 -64.93 -5.84 5.44
N ASP A 22 -65.62 -5.71 6.57
CA ASP A 22 -65.33 -6.47 7.80
C ASP A 22 -65.59 -7.98 7.66
N LYS A 23 -66.40 -8.38 6.68
CA LYS A 23 -66.78 -9.78 6.44
C LYS A 23 -66.04 -10.41 5.25
N ILE A 24 -65.36 -9.59 4.43
CA ILE A 24 -64.72 -10.03 3.18
C ILE A 24 -63.28 -10.46 3.44
N THR A 25 -62.90 -11.64 2.95
CA THR A 25 -61.56 -12.20 3.17
C THR A 25 -60.56 -11.89 2.04
N VAL A 26 -61.01 -11.29 0.93
CA VAL A 26 -60.22 -11.09 -0.29
C VAL A 26 -60.36 -9.71 -0.89
N GLY A 27 -59.30 -9.19 -1.53
CA GLY A 27 -59.31 -7.89 -2.20
C GLY A 27 -60.30 -7.80 -3.38
N ILE A 28 -60.86 -6.60 -3.63
CA ILE A 28 -61.86 -6.33 -4.69
C ILE A 28 -61.44 -6.79 -6.10
N ALA A 29 -60.14 -6.70 -6.43
CA ALA A 29 -59.61 -7.19 -7.70
C ALA A 29 -59.74 -8.72 -7.84
N THR A 30 -59.58 -9.45 -6.73
CA THR A 30 -59.74 -10.91 -6.68
C THR A 30 -61.20 -11.29 -6.87
N VAL A 31 -62.13 -10.54 -6.26
CA VAL A 31 -63.58 -10.72 -6.42
C VAL A 31 -63.99 -10.53 -7.88
N ARG A 32 -63.52 -9.46 -8.55
CA ARG A 32 -63.76 -9.24 -9.99
C ARG A 32 -63.26 -10.40 -10.85
N ALA A 33 -62.05 -10.89 -10.57
CA ALA A 33 -61.48 -12.02 -11.30
C ALA A 33 -62.27 -13.32 -11.10
N ARG A 34 -62.79 -13.55 -9.89
CA ARG A 34 -63.64 -14.71 -9.56
C ARG A 34 -65.01 -14.65 -10.22
N LEU A 35 -65.66 -13.47 -10.23
CA LEU A 35 -66.91 -13.25 -10.95
C LEU A 35 -66.74 -13.49 -12.46
N LYS A 36 -65.62 -13.04 -13.05
CA LYS A 36 -65.29 -13.32 -14.46
C LYS A 36 -65.11 -14.82 -14.75
N LYS A 37 -64.69 -15.61 -13.74
CA LYS A 37 -64.59 -17.07 -13.79
C LYS A 37 -65.92 -17.78 -13.47
N GLY A 38 -67.04 -17.04 -13.38
CA GLY A 38 -68.38 -17.60 -13.17
C GLY A 38 -68.71 -17.94 -11.72
N TRP A 39 -67.95 -17.44 -10.74
CA TRP A 39 -68.27 -17.66 -9.34
C TRP A 39 -69.51 -16.85 -8.93
N SER A 40 -70.33 -17.38 -8.01
CA SER A 40 -71.38 -16.58 -7.37
C SER A 40 -70.76 -15.47 -6.53
N LEU A 41 -71.49 -14.36 -6.38
CA LEU A 41 -70.99 -13.17 -5.66
C LEU A 41 -70.59 -13.50 -4.22
N GLU A 42 -71.41 -14.28 -3.52
CA GLU A 42 -71.15 -14.72 -2.15
C GLU A 42 -69.89 -15.60 -2.04
N LYS A 43 -69.74 -16.58 -2.95
CA LYS A 43 -68.54 -17.42 -3.02
C LYS A 43 -67.29 -16.62 -3.38
N ALA A 44 -67.44 -15.59 -4.22
CA ALA A 44 -66.33 -14.74 -4.65
C ALA A 44 -65.79 -13.85 -3.51
N LEU A 45 -66.66 -13.41 -2.59
CA LEU A 45 -66.35 -12.53 -1.46
C LEU A 45 -65.80 -13.27 -0.24
N LEU A 46 -66.33 -14.46 0.07
CA LEU A 46 -66.03 -15.14 1.33
C LEU A 46 -64.91 -16.18 1.24
N HIS A 47 -64.67 -16.76 0.06
CA HIS A 47 -63.68 -17.83 -0.07
C HIS A 47 -62.25 -17.28 0.05
N PRO A 48 -61.39 -17.77 0.97
CA PRO A 48 -60.03 -17.30 1.10
C PRO A 48 -59.21 -17.61 -0.16
N LYS A 49 -58.13 -16.87 -0.39
CA LYS A 49 -57.20 -17.12 -1.50
C LYS A 49 -56.32 -18.33 -1.14
N GLU A 50 -56.41 -19.41 -1.90
CA GLU A 50 -55.48 -20.53 -1.79
C GLU A 50 -54.07 -20.07 -2.17
N LYS A 51 -53.08 -20.40 -1.33
CA LYS A 51 -51.66 -20.19 -1.65
C LYS A 51 -51.27 -21.25 -2.69
N THR A 52 -51.31 -20.90 -3.97
CA THR A 52 -50.73 -21.75 -5.02
C THR A 52 -49.20 -21.72 -4.90
N ILE A 53 -48.62 -22.73 -4.24
CA ILE A 53 -47.17 -22.98 -4.15
C ILE A 53 -46.72 -23.78 -5.39
N THR A 54 -47.20 -23.43 -6.59
CA THR A 54 -46.74 -24.05 -7.84
C THR A 54 -45.68 -23.15 -8.45
N THR A 55 -44.44 -23.27 -8.00
CA THR A 55 -43.31 -22.65 -8.71
C THR A 55 -43.12 -23.35 -10.05
N LYS A 56 -43.01 -22.59 -11.14
CA LYS A 56 -42.85 -23.07 -12.53
C LYS A 56 -41.69 -24.06 -12.77
N LEU A 57 -40.75 -24.20 -11.83
CA LEU A 57 -39.50 -24.93 -12.02
C LEU A 57 -39.55 -26.43 -11.66
N GLY A 58 -40.65 -26.90 -11.08
CA GLY A 58 -40.87 -28.33 -10.80
C GLY A 58 -39.92 -28.92 -9.74
N ALA A 59 -39.98 -30.25 -9.62
CA ALA A 59 -39.18 -31.01 -8.66
C ALA A 59 -37.76 -31.29 -9.17
N HIS A 60 -36.81 -31.41 -8.24
CA HIS A 60 -35.39 -31.64 -8.52
C HIS A 60 -34.79 -32.66 -7.55
N THR A 61 -33.93 -33.54 -8.05
CA THR A 61 -33.25 -34.56 -7.24
C THR A 61 -31.85 -34.08 -6.86
N VAL A 62 -31.47 -34.12 -5.58
CA VAL A 62 -30.12 -33.76 -5.08
C VAL A 62 -29.70 -34.81 -4.04
N GLU A 63 -28.53 -35.41 -4.20
CA GLU A 63 -28.00 -36.53 -3.39
C GLU A 63 -29.03 -37.66 -3.20
N GLY A 64 -29.75 -38.01 -4.27
CA GLY A 64 -30.77 -39.07 -4.28
C GLY A 64 -32.10 -38.72 -3.59
N LYS A 65 -32.24 -37.53 -3.00
CA LYS A 65 -33.52 -37.02 -2.46
C LYS A 65 -34.24 -36.15 -3.48
N VAL A 66 -35.54 -36.36 -3.65
CA VAL A 66 -36.40 -35.54 -4.52
C VAL A 66 -36.97 -34.38 -3.71
N TYR A 67 -36.74 -33.16 -4.19
CA TYR A 67 -37.19 -31.91 -3.60
C TYR A 67 -38.25 -31.28 -4.50
N GLU A 68 -39.33 -30.75 -3.91
CA GLU A 68 -40.48 -30.22 -4.67
C GLU A 68 -40.15 -28.93 -5.43
N ASN A 69 -39.20 -28.13 -4.93
CA ASN A 69 -38.82 -26.84 -5.50
C ASN A 69 -37.42 -26.40 -5.04
N LEU A 70 -36.82 -25.42 -5.72
CA LEU A 70 -35.50 -24.89 -5.36
C LEU A 70 -35.40 -24.33 -3.91
N PRO A 71 -36.43 -23.66 -3.34
CA PRO A 71 -36.42 -23.27 -1.93
C PRO A 71 -36.20 -24.44 -0.96
N SER A 72 -36.85 -25.58 -1.17
CA SER A 72 -36.68 -26.74 -0.28
C SER A 72 -35.24 -27.30 -0.27
N ILE A 73 -34.52 -27.20 -1.40
CA ILE A 73 -33.08 -27.52 -1.45
C ILE A 73 -32.27 -26.47 -0.68
N ALA A 74 -32.66 -25.20 -0.75
CA ALA A 74 -31.97 -24.11 -0.07
C ALA A 74 -32.02 -24.28 1.46
N ASP A 75 -33.20 -24.61 1.97
CA ASP A 75 -33.42 -24.81 3.40
C ASP A 75 -32.65 -26.03 3.94
N GLU A 76 -32.70 -27.16 3.24
CA GLU A 76 -32.04 -28.41 3.67
C GLU A 76 -30.51 -28.32 3.71
N TYR A 77 -29.90 -27.58 2.78
CA TYR A 77 -28.44 -27.43 2.67
C TYR A 77 -27.91 -26.12 3.29
N GLY A 78 -28.79 -25.35 3.97
CA GLY A 78 -28.42 -24.08 4.61
C GLY A 78 -27.83 -23.07 3.63
N MET A 79 -28.42 -22.97 2.44
CA MET A 79 -28.04 -22.05 1.37
C MET A 79 -29.11 -21.00 1.15
N THR A 80 -28.76 -19.85 0.57
CA THR A 80 -29.79 -18.89 0.17
C THR A 80 -30.46 -19.33 -1.14
N LEU A 81 -31.77 -19.09 -1.26
CA LEU A 81 -32.55 -19.37 -2.48
C LEU A 81 -31.89 -18.76 -3.72
N ASN A 82 -31.35 -17.54 -3.61
CA ASN A 82 -30.68 -16.85 -4.71
C ASN A 82 -29.41 -17.58 -5.18
N THR A 83 -28.67 -18.20 -4.26
CA THR A 83 -27.47 -18.99 -4.61
C THR A 83 -27.83 -20.20 -5.46
N ILE A 84 -28.89 -20.91 -5.08
CA ILE A 84 -29.39 -22.07 -5.82
C ILE A 84 -30.01 -21.63 -7.15
N TYR A 85 -30.80 -20.56 -7.16
CA TYR A 85 -31.38 -20.01 -8.38
C TYR A 85 -30.31 -19.61 -9.41
N LYS A 86 -29.25 -18.92 -9.00
CA LYS A 86 -28.13 -18.55 -9.87
C LYS A 86 -27.36 -19.77 -10.40
N ARG A 87 -27.28 -20.86 -9.64
CA ARG A 87 -26.69 -22.13 -10.12
C ARG A 87 -27.62 -22.78 -11.14
N TYR A 88 -28.92 -22.82 -10.87
CA TYR A 88 -29.92 -23.31 -11.80
C TYR A 88 -29.94 -22.53 -13.12
N SER A 89 -29.86 -21.19 -13.07
CA SER A 89 -29.84 -20.35 -14.29
C SER A 89 -28.58 -20.54 -15.12
N ARG A 90 -27.47 -20.98 -14.51
CA ARG A 90 -26.20 -21.34 -15.20
C ARG A 90 -26.20 -22.75 -15.75
N GLY A 91 -27.33 -23.47 -15.67
CA GLY A 91 -27.47 -24.83 -16.18
C GLY A 91 -27.09 -25.93 -15.19
N CYS A 92 -26.71 -25.63 -13.95
CA CYS A 92 -26.46 -26.67 -12.94
C CYS A 92 -27.76 -27.42 -12.64
N ARG A 93 -27.71 -28.74 -12.60
CA ARG A 93 -28.83 -29.63 -12.30
C ARG A 93 -28.36 -30.72 -11.35
N GLY A 94 -29.30 -31.41 -10.71
CA GLY A 94 -28.96 -32.50 -9.80
C GLY A 94 -28.10 -32.03 -8.63
N ASP A 95 -27.10 -32.84 -8.29
CA ASP A 95 -26.14 -32.59 -7.22
C ASP A 95 -25.34 -31.29 -7.40
N ASP A 96 -25.18 -30.80 -8.64
CA ASP A 96 -24.42 -29.58 -8.94
C ASP A 96 -25.13 -28.29 -8.52
N LEU A 97 -26.41 -28.38 -8.16
CA LEU A 97 -27.12 -27.30 -7.49
C LEU A 97 -26.51 -26.96 -6.13
N VAL A 98 -25.89 -27.92 -5.46
CA VAL A 98 -25.22 -27.75 -4.17
C VAL A 98 -23.69 -27.80 -4.37
N PRO A 99 -22.93 -26.78 -3.92
CA PRO A 99 -21.47 -26.80 -3.98
C PRO A 99 -20.90 -28.03 -3.27
N LEU A 100 -19.84 -28.62 -3.83
CA LEU A 100 -19.20 -29.84 -3.29
C LEU A 100 -18.98 -29.77 -1.77
N LYS A 101 -18.42 -28.67 -1.26
CA LYS A 101 -18.14 -28.48 0.18
C LYS A 101 -19.38 -28.40 1.10
N LYS A 102 -20.56 -28.21 0.51
CA LYS A 102 -21.85 -28.08 1.21
C LYS A 102 -22.71 -29.33 1.08
N ARG A 103 -22.30 -30.30 0.25
CA ARG A 103 -22.96 -31.60 0.10
C ARG A 103 -22.82 -32.42 1.38
N LYS A 104 -23.83 -33.21 1.74
CA LYS A 104 -23.79 -34.05 2.96
C LYS A 104 -22.83 -35.22 2.81
N SER A 105 -22.58 -35.64 1.57
CA SER A 105 -21.60 -36.68 1.20
C SER A 105 -20.13 -36.22 1.24
N TYR A 106 -19.84 -34.94 1.46
CA TYR A 106 -18.48 -34.42 1.37
C TYR A 106 -17.66 -34.67 2.64
N VAL A 107 -16.51 -35.34 2.47
CA VAL A 107 -15.48 -35.48 3.49
C VAL A 107 -14.28 -34.63 3.08
N GLU A 108 -13.83 -33.73 3.96
CA GLU A 108 -12.64 -32.92 3.69
C GLU A 108 -11.39 -33.81 3.60
N PRO A 109 -10.58 -33.71 2.52
CA PRO A 109 -9.32 -34.44 2.45
C PRO A 109 -8.37 -33.96 3.55
N ALA A 110 -7.63 -34.89 4.15
CA ALA A 110 -6.66 -34.58 5.20
C ALA A 110 -5.61 -33.59 4.68
N LYS A 111 -5.45 -32.45 5.35
CA LYS A 111 -4.44 -31.45 4.98
C LYS A 111 -3.07 -31.92 5.45
N GLU A 112 -2.23 -32.37 4.52
CA GLU A 112 -0.82 -32.63 4.82
C GLU A 112 -0.13 -31.33 5.26
N ALA A 113 0.56 -31.38 6.40
CA ALA A 113 1.26 -30.23 6.94
C ALA A 113 2.57 -29.99 6.16
N ASN A 114 2.52 -29.12 5.15
CA ASN A 114 3.70 -28.69 4.40
C ASN A 114 4.56 -27.75 5.26
N HIS A 115 5.46 -28.33 6.05
CA HIS A 115 6.46 -27.59 6.83
C HIS A 115 7.63 -27.20 5.93
N LYS A 116 7.85 -25.89 5.76
CA LYS A 116 8.93 -25.33 4.92
C LYS A 116 10.16 -24.92 5.72
N PHE A 117 10.05 -24.87 7.04
CA PHE A 117 11.06 -24.35 7.93
C PHE A 117 11.18 -25.26 9.14
N TYR A 118 12.39 -25.63 9.53
CA TYR A 118 12.64 -26.50 10.66
C TYR A 118 13.58 -25.78 11.64
N ALA A 119 13.29 -25.90 12.93
CA ALA A 119 14.18 -25.45 14.00
C ALA A 119 14.11 -26.48 15.13
N ASP A 120 15.27 -26.97 15.57
CA ASP A 120 15.39 -28.00 16.62
C ASP A 120 14.49 -29.24 16.39
N GLY A 121 14.45 -29.73 15.14
CA GLY A 121 13.64 -30.88 14.75
C GLY A 121 12.12 -30.61 14.66
N VAL A 122 11.65 -29.42 15.01
CA VAL A 122 10.23 -29.03 14.89
C VAL A 122 9.97 -28.36 13.55
N GLY A 123 8.95 -28.85 12.83
CA GLY A 123 8.50 -28.28 11.56
C GLY A 123 7.55 -27.08 11.73
N TYR A 124 7.77 -26.05 10.92
CA TYR A 124 6.99 -24.82 10.86
C TYR A 124 6.62 -24.47 9.42
N LYS A 125 5.53 -23.72 9.25
CA LYS A 125 5.11 -23.24 7.92
C LYS A 125 6.08 -22.23 7.33
N SER A 126 6.74 -21.44 8.17
CA SER A 126 7.77 -20.45 7.82
C SER A 126 8.56 -20.01 9.05
N ALA A 127 9.67 -19.32 8.85
CA ALA A 127 10.43 -18.69 9.93
C ALA A 127 9.57 -17.71 10.76
N ALA A 128 8.65 -16.99 10.12
CA ALA A 128 7.71 -16.11 10.83
C ALA A 128 6.69 -16.89 11.66
N ASP A 129 6.30 -18.10 11.23
CA ASP A 129 5.46 -19.01 12.02
C ASP A 129 6.19 -19.55 13.23
N ALA A 130 7.46 -19.94 13.07
CA ALA A 130 8.34 -20.32 14.17
C ALA A 130 8.50 -19.19 15.19
N CYS A 131 8.79 -17.97 14.72
CA CYS A 131 8.88 -16.77 15.56
C CYS A 131 7.60 -16.52 16.35
N ARG A 132 6.42 -16.62 15.71
CA ARG A 132 5.12 -16.44 16.39
C ARG A 132 4.87 -17.51 17.45
N LYS A 133 5.16 -18.78 17.16
CA LYS A 133 4.97 -19.89 18.11
C LYS A 133 5.95 -19.85 19.29
N LEU A 134 7.19 -19.42 19.05
CA LEU A 134 8.23 -19.29 20.06
C LEU A 134 8.24 -17.90 20.74
N ASN A 135 7.24 -17.06 20.47
CA ASN A 135 7.08 -15.72 21.03
C ASN A 135 8.29 -14.79 20.83
N VAL A 136 8.98 -14.95 19.70
CA VAL A 136 10.09 -14.08 19.28
C VAL A 136 9.60 -13.12 18.20
N LYS A 137 9.94 -11.83 18.35
CA LYS A 137 9.64 -10.85 17.28
C LYS A 137 10.47 -11.20 16.03
N TYR A 138 9.80 -11.28 14.88
CA TYR A 138 10.46 -11.58 13.60
C TYR A 138 11.63 -10.65 13.28
N VAL A 139 11.53 -9.37 13.65
CA VAL A 139 12.61 -8.38 13.49
C VAL A 139 13.83 -8.74 14.35
N THR A 140 13.61 -9.26 15.56
CA THR A 140 14.69 -9.72 16.45
C THR A 140 15.38 -10.95 15.86
N TYR A 141 14.61 -11.93 15.39
CA TYR A 141 15.11 -13.12 14.68
C TYR A 141 15.98 -12.72 13.48
N ARG A 142 15.47 -11.83 12.60
CA ARG A 142 16.22 -11.35 11.43
C ARG A 142 17.53 -10.66 11.82
N LYS A 143 17.50 -9.75 12.80
CA LYS A 143 18.70 -9.06 13.30
C LYS A 143 19.70 -10.01 13.94
N ASN A 144 19.23 -11.09 14.55
CA ASN A 144 20.11 -12.10 15.13
C ASN A 144 20.80 -12.93 14.03
N LEU A 145 20.08 -13.32 12.98
CA LEU A 145 20.70 -13.94 11.80
C LEU A 145 21.72 -13.02 11.11
N GLU A 146 21.42 -11.72 10.96
CA GLU A 146 22.36 -10.73 10.40
C GLU A 146 23.64 -10.59 11.24
N ARG A 147 23.57 -10.88 12.54
CA ARG A 147 24.72 -10.89 13.48
C ARG A 147 25.46 -12.23 13.49
N GLY A 148 25.01 -13.21 12.71
CA GLY A 148 25.64 -14.53 12.59
C GLY A 148 25.21 -15.56 13.63
N PHE A 149 24.11 -15.36 14.35
CA PHE A 149 23.57 -16.37 15.27
C PHE A 149 22.95 -17.56 14.50
N SER A 150 22.96 -18.75 15.10
CA SER A 150 22.24 -19.91 14.55
C SER A 150 20.74 -19.67 14.51
N VAL A 151 20.00 -20.51 13.77
CA VAL A 151 18.54 -20.41 13.69
C VAL A 151 17.91 -20.63 15.07
N GLU A 152 18.44 -21.58 15.83
CA GLU A 152 18.03 -21.96 17.17
C GLU A 152 18.28 -20.83 18.18
N GLN A 153 19.45 -20.20 18.11
CA GLN A 153 19.81 -19.03 18.92
C GLN A 153 18.96 -17.81 18.56
N ALA A 154 18.71 -17.60 17.27
CA ALA A 154 17.89 -16.49 16.79
C ALA A 154 16.42 -16.64 17.20
N LEU A 155 15.94 -17.87 17.33
CA LEU A 155 14.61 -18.23 17.84
C LEU A 155 14.55 -18.33 19.37
N GLY A 156 15.66 -18.12 20.08
CA GLY A 156 15.72 -18.15 21.54
C GLY A 156 15.57 -19.54 22.15
N ILE A 157 15.74 -20.60 21.35
CA ILE A 157 15.79 -22.00 21.82
C ILE A 157 17.12 -22.21 22.55
N GLU A 158 18.21 -21.76 21.95
CA GLU A 158 19.53 -21.74 22.58
C GLU A 158 19.83 -20.36 23.19
N PRO A 159 20.43 -20.30 24.40
CA PRO A 159 20.80 -19.04 25.02
C PRO A 159 21.95 -18.36 24.24
N VAL A 160 21.75 -17.10 23.88
CA VAL A 160 22.79 -16.26 23.28
C VAL A 160 23.75 -15.78 24.37
N ILE A 161 25.04 -16.09 24.23
CA ILE A 161 26.10 -15.55 25.09
C ILE A 161 26.32 -14.08 24.71
N ASP A 162 25.93 -13.14 25.57
CA ASP A 162 26.14 -11.71 25.33
C ASP A 162 27.64 -11.37 25.38
N GLY A 163 28.27 -11.16 24.23
CA GLY A 163 29.68 -10.82 24.11
C GLY A 163 30.05 -9.42 24.62
N ARG A 164 29.08 -8.65 25.14
CA ARG A 164 29.36 -7.38 25.81
C ARG A 164 30.07 -7.66 27.14
N ALA A 165 31.36 -7.33 27.20
CA ALA A 165 32.10 -7.35 28.46
C ALA A 165 31.31 -6.60 29.54
N ALA A 166 31.02 -7.26 30.66
CA ALA A 166 30.30 -6.68 31.78
C ALA A 166 30.97 -5.35 32.19
N ARG A 167 30.29 -4.24 31.91
CA ARG A 167 30.81 -2.89 32.21
C ARG A 167 30.73 -2.67 33.72
N GLY A 168 31.87 -2.53 34.37
CA GLY A 168 31.93 -2.20 35.79
C GLY A 168 33.31 -2.42 36.40
N ARG A 169 33.61 -1.67 37.46
CA ARG A 169 34.79 -1.93 38.30
C ARG A 169 34.60 -3.28 38.97
N LYS A 170 35.54 -4.20 38.78
CA LYS A 170 35.57 -5.50 39.47
C LYS A 170 36.25 -5.37 40.83
N PHE A 171 35.77 -6.12 41.80
CA PHE A 171 36.30 -6.21 43.14
C PHE A 171 36.78 -7.63 43.40
N ASP A 172 37.93 -7.76 44.03
CA ASP A 172 38.51 -9.06 44.38
C ASP A 172 37.92 -9.57 45.69
N VAL A 173 37.31 -10.74 45.66
CA VAL A 173 36.84 -11.46 46.84
C VAL A 173 37.41 -12.88 46.74
N ASP A 174 38.27 -13.25 47.69
CA ASP A 174 38.89 -14.58 47.77
C ASP A 174 39.63 -15.01 46.49
N GLY A 175 40.31 -14.08 45.82
CA GLY A 175 41.11 -14.37 44.61
C GLY A 175 40.28 -14.43 43.32
N LYS A 176 38.96 -14.16 43.40
CA LYS A 176 38.05 -14.08 42.25
C LYS A 176 37.51 -12.65 42.10
N LYS A 177 37.48 -12.16 40.86
CA LYS A 177 37.07 -10.78 40.53
C LYS A 177 35.63 -10.72 40.07
N TYR A 178 34.77 -10.12 40.89
CA TYR A 178 33.33 -10.00 40.64
C TYR A 178 32.89 -8.54 40.43
N THR A 179 31.79 -8.34 39.72
CA THR A 179 31.10 -7.03 39.67
C THR A 179 30.19 -6.84 40.90
N ILE A 180 29.83 -5.59 41.24
CA ILE A 180 28.90 -5.33 42.36
C ILE A 180 27.56 -6.06 42.18
N LYS A 181 27.11 -6.21 40.93
CA LYS A 181 25.89 -6.93 40.60
C LYS A 181 26.02 -8.43 40.90
N GLU A 182 27.08 -9.06 40.40
CA GLU A 182 27.40 -10.47 40.71
C GLU A 182 27.53 -10.70 42.23
N LEU A 183 28.16 -9.77 42.95
CA LEU A 183 28.29 -9.85 44.41
C LEU A 183 26.96 -9.69 45.14
N SER A 184 26.05 -8.88 44.59
CA SER A 184 24.70 -8.71 45.13
C SER A 184 23.89 -9.99 44.99
N GLU A 185 23.99 -10.65 43.83
CA GLU A 185 23.31 -11.90 43.53
C GLU A 185 23.90 -13.10 44.32
N LEU A 186 25.22 -13.15 44.49
CA LEU A 186 25.90 -14.26 45.18
C LEU A 186 25.71 -14.27 46.70
N HIS A 187 25.55 -13.10 47.32
CA HIS A 187 25.58 -12.95 48.78
C HIS A 187 24.34 -12.27 49.36
N ASP A 188 23.29 -12.11 48.56
CA ASP A 188 21.99 -11.52 48.95
C ASP A 188 22.10 -10.14 49.64
N ALA A 189 23.09 -9.35 49.21
CA ALA A 189 23.34 -8.01 49.73
C ALA A 189 22.91 -6.97 48.68
N PRO A 190 22.00 -6.02 48.97
CA PRO A 190 21.54 -5.06 47.97
C PRO A 190 22.68 -4.20 47.42
N GLU A 191 22.71 -3.98 46.10
CA GLU A 191 23.79 -3.23 45.44
C GLU A 191 24.01 -1.82 46.05
N MET A 192 22.93 -1.15 46.46
CA MET A 192 23.00 0.18 47.08
C MET A 192 23.75 0.14 48.42
N THR A 193 23.52 -0.91 49.20
CA THR A 193 24.16 -1.13 50.50
C THR A 193 25.65 -1.41 50.32
N ILE A 194 26.03 -2.26 49.35
CA ILE A 194 27.42 -2.54 49.00
C ILE A 194 28.13 -1.23 48.60
N ARG A 195 27.52 -0.41 47.74
CA ARG A 195 28.07 0.88 47.30
C ARG A 195 28.23 1.88 48.44
N ASP A 196 27.24 2.02 49.33
CA ASP A 196 27.30 2.94 50.47
C ASP A 196 28.41 2.53 51.46
N ARG A 197 28.48 1.25 51.81
CA ARG A 197 29.51 0.69 52.71
C ARG A 197 30.92 0.91 52.15
N LEU A 198 31.14 0.58 50.87
CA LEU A 198 32.43 0.84 50.19
C LEU A 198 32.79 2.33 50.18
N LYS A 199 31.81 3.21 49.91
CA LYS A 199 32.02 4.67 49.89
C LYS A 199 32.37 5.23 51.28
N ARG A 200 31.87 4.57 52.34
CA ARG A 200 32.14 4.91 53.74
C ARG A 200 33.41 4.29 54.30
N GLY A 201 34.12 3.48 53.50
CA GLY A 201 35.42 2.91 53.83
C GLY A 201 35.43 1.45 54.27
N ALA A 202 34.32 0.72 54.10
CA ALA A 202 34.30 -0.73 54.35
C ALA A 202 35.19 -1.48 53.36
N SER A 203 35.74 -2.62 53.78
CA SER A 203 36.31 -3.60 52.85
C SER A 203 35.21 -4.22 51.99
N ILE A 204 35.57 -4.90 50.90
CA ILE A 204 34.60 -5.57 50.05
C ILE A 204 33.89 -6.72 50.79
N ARG A 205 34.62 -7.50 51.59
CA ARG A 205 34.06 -8.60 52.41
C ARG A 205 33.05 -8.07 53.44
N GLN A 206 33.40 -6.96 54.09
CA GLN A 206 32.52 -6.23 54.99
C GLN A 206 31.30 -5.65 54.27
N ALA A 207 31.49 -5.09 53.07
CA ALA A 207 30.41 -4.47 52.31
C ALA A 207 29.33 -5.49 51.90
N ILE A 208 29.76 -6.71 51.59
CA ILE A 208 28.92 -7.85 51.22
C ILE A 208 28.31 -8.53 52.46
N GLY A 209 28.94 -8.43 53.63
CA GLY A 209 28.44 -9.00 54.89
C GLY A 209 29.08 -10.34 55.28
N LEU A 210 30.20 -10.71 54.64
CA LEU A 210 31.01 -11.89 55.05
C LEU A 210 31.78 -11.62 56.34
N ASP A 211 32.24 -10.39 56.53
CA ASP A 211 32.91 -9.95 57.76
C ASP A 211 31.99 -8.96 58.50
N GLU A 212 31.97 -9.03 59.83
CA GLU A 212 31.28 -8.04 60.64
C GLU A 212 31.92 -6.65 60.49
N ILE A 213 31.08 -5.62 60.47
CA ILE A 213 31.52 -4.21 60.45
C ILE A 213 31.53 -3.72 61.90
N PRO A 214 32.70 -3.47 62.52
CA PRO A 214 32.73 -2.96 63.89
C PRO A 214 32.09 -1.58 63.96
N LYS A 215 31.27 -1.36 64.99
CA LYS A 215 30.52 -0.09 65.16
C LYS A 215 31.48 1.09 65.22
N GLY A 216 31.24 2.11 64.39
CA GLY A 216 32.05 3.35 64.34
C GLY A 216 33.19 3.37 63.33
N THR A 217 33.51 2.26 62.67
CA THR A 217 34.59 2.19 61.66
C THR A 217 34.24 2.92 60.35
N LEU A 218 32.97 2.96 60.00
CA LEU A 218 32.49 3.62 58.79
C LEU A 218 32.42 5.14 58.98
N LYS A 219 32.93 5.89 58.01
CA LYS A 219 32.79 7.36 57.98
C LYS A 219 31.32 7.77 58.05
N LYS A 220 31.04 8.86 58.78
CA LYS A 220 29.68 9.40 58.86
C LYS A 220 29.29 9.96 57.50
N GLN A 221 28.02 9.82 57.13
CA GLN A 221 27.56 10.19 55.78
C GLN A 221 27.76 11.68 55.46
N ARG A 222 27.81 12.55 56.49
CA ARG A 222 28.12 13.99 56.40
C ARG A 222 29.59 14.30 56.05
N GLU A 223 30.52 13.41 56.40
CA GLU A 223 31.96 13.56 56.13
C GLU A 223 32.33 13.12 54.72
N ILE A 224 31.42 12.43 54.02
CA ILE A 224 31.60 12.01 52.64
C ILE A 224 31.48 13.24 51.74
N LYS A 225 32.57 13.62 51.05
CA LYS A 225 32.58 14.69 50.04
C LYS A 225 31.50 14.43 48.98
N LYS A 226 30.40 15.21 49.02
CA LYS A 226 29.38 15.23 47.96
C LYS A 226 29.90 16.09 46.80
N LYS A 227 29.66 15.68 45.55
CA LYS A 227 29.89 16.55 44.39
C LYS A 227 29.01 17.78 44.55
N LYS A 228 29.61 18.95 44.79
CA LYS A 228 28.87 20.23 44.82
C LYS A 228 28.32 20.48 43.41
N ARG A 229 27.04 20.84 43.30
CA ARG A 229 26.47 21.31 42.03
C ARG A 229 27.13 22.65 41.69
N LYS A 230 27.33 22.93 40.40
CA LYS A 230 27.84 24.24 39.97
C LYS A 230 26.86 25.33 40.44
N PRO A 231 27.35 26.48 40.93
CA PRO A 231 26.48 27.59 41.29
C PRO A 231 25.69 28.07 40.07
N ILE A 232 24.43 28.43 40.29
CA ILE A 232 23.54 28.98 39.26
C ILE A 232 23.82 30.49 39.17
N HIS A 233 24.00 31.00 37.96
CA HIS A 233 24.18 32.44 37.68
C HIS A 233 23.13 32.87 36.66
N LEU A 234 22.23 33.76 37.09
CA LEU A 234 21.11 34.25 36.27
C LEU A 234 21.22 35.78 36.16
N PRO A 235 21.94 36.31 35.14
CA PRO A 235 22.03 37.75 34.93
C PRO A 235 20.73 38.31 34.35
N VAL A 236 20.18 39.34 34.99
CA VAL A 236 19.05 40.14 34.48
C VAL A 236 19.29 41.61 34.80
N GLU A 237 19.32 42.47 33.78
CA GLU A 237 19.46 43.94 33.92
C GLU A 237 20.65 44.36 34.81
N GLY A 238 21.79 43.67 34.67
CA GLY A 238 23.00 43.96 35.43
C GLY A 238 23.01 43.42 36.87
N LYS A 239 21.95 42.75 37.34
CA LYS A 239 21.92 42.01 38.62
C LYS A 239 22.07 40.51 38.38
N ILE A 240 22.84 39.83 39.22
CA ILE A 240 23.07 38.38 39.11
C ILE A 240 22.32 37.68 40.24
N TYR A 241 21.34 36.85 39.88
CA TYR A 241 20.62 36.00 40.82
C TYR A 241 21.28 34.63 40.95
N THR A 242 21.43 34.14 42.18
CA THR A 242 22.14 32.88 42.49
C THR A 242 21.23 31.65 42.56
N SER A 243 19.92 31.85 42.42
CA SER A 243 18.93 30.79 42.39
C SER A 243 17.70 31.20 41.58
N TYR A 244 16.96 30.22 41.07
CA TYR A 244 15.68 30.49 40.40
C TYR A 244 14.67 31.15 41.34
N GLN A 245 14.72 30.84 42.65
CA GLN A 245 13.83 31.45 43.66
C GLN A 245 14.13 32.95 43.80
N ALA A 246 15.41 33.32 43.98
CA ALA A 246 15.80 34.71 44.12
C ALA A 246 15.43 35.57 42.89
N LEU A 247 15.52 34.99 41.68
CA LEU A 247 15.05 35.66 40.48
C LEU A 247 13.52 35.78 40.43
N ALA A 248 12.81 34.73 40.86
CA ALA A 248 11.36 34.70 40.85
C ALA A 248 10.75 35.69 41.87
N ASP A 249 11.32 35.77 43.07
CA ASP A 249 10.90 36.69 44.13
C ASP A 249 11.09 38.16 43.71
N ALA A 250 12.16 38.46 42.96
CA ALA A 250 12.46 39.83 42.52
C ALA A 250 11.48 40.38 41.47
N TYR A 251 10.75 39.51 40.79
CA TYR A 251 9.82 39.86 39.72
C TYR A 251 8.40 39.29 39.96
N ASP A 252 8.11 38.89 41.19
CA ASP A 252 6.81 38.39 41.65
C ASP A 252 6.24 37.25 40.77
N LEU A 253 7.12 36.31 40.40
CA LEU A 253 6.75 35.11 39.63
C LEU A 253 6.84 33.85 40.49
N PRO A 254 6.06 32.80 40.20
CA PRO A 254 6.29 31.50 40.81
C PRO A 254 7.65 30.92 40.38
N GLN A 255 8.45 30.45 41.33
CA GLN A 255 9.77 29.86 41.07
C GLN A 255 9.73 28.72 40.03
N TYR A 256 8.66 27.92 40.05
CA TYR A 256 8.47 26.85 39.07
C TYR A 256 8.37 27.39 37.64
N THR A 257 7.68 28.52 37.44
CA THR A 257 7.53 29.17 36.12
C THR A 257 8.89 29.62 35.58
N VAL A 258 9.70 30.27 36.41
CA VAL A 258 11.05 30.73 36.02
C VAL A 258 11.95 29.53 35.70
N ARG A 259 11.94 28.49 36.54
CA ARG A 259 12.71 27.25 36.27
C ARG A 259 12.25 26.59 34.97
N GLN A 260 10.95 26.43 34.76
CA GLN A 260 10.39 25.76 33.58
C GLN A 260 10.74 26.53 32.30
N ARG A 261 10.61 27.86 32.31
CA ARG A 261 11.01 28.72 31.18
C ARG A 261 12.49 28.58 30.83
N ILE A 262 13.37 28.53 31.82
CA ILE A 262 14.83 28.44 31.57
C ILE A 262 15.27 27.01 31.22
N VAL A 263 14.86 26.01 32.02
CA VAL A 263 15.36 24.63 31.91
C VAL A 263 14.63 23.85 30.81
N ASP A 264 13.31 23.97 30.74
CA ASP A 264 12.49 23.15 29.86
C ASP A 264 12.23 23.86 28.52
N TYR A 265 12.09 25.20 28.53
CA TYR A 265 11.83 26.00 27.31
C TYR A 265 13.06 26.74 26.76
N GLY A 266 14.18 26.75 27.49
CA GLY A 266 15.44 27.33 27.03
C GLY A 266 15.44 28.86 26.93
N TYR A 267 14.60 29.55 27.71
CA TYR A 267 14.57 31.02 27.74
C TYR A 267 15.84 31.56 28.40
N THR A 268 16.26 32.76 28.00
CA THR A 268 17.26 33.50 28.76
C THR A 268 16.68 33.89 30.13
N PRO A 269 17.50 34.14 31.15
CA PRO A 269 16.99 34.59 32.45
C PRO A 269 16.16 35.88 32.35
N GLU A 270 16.46 36.76 31.39
CA GLU A 270 15.69 37.98 31.15
C GLU A 270 14.32 37.68 30.52
N ASP A 271 14.32 36.89 29.44
CA ASP A 271 13.10 36.46 28.74
C ASP A 271 12.17 35.65 29.65
N ALA A 272 12.74 34.83 30.54
CA ALA A 272 12.00 33.99 31.46
C ALA A 272 11.11 34.79 32.42
N VAL A 273 11.41 36.09 32.57
CA VAL A 273 10.81 36.95 33.57
C VAL A 273 9.99 38.06 32.92
N LYS A 274 10.43 38.59 31.77
CA LYS A 274 9.76 39.67 31.04
C LYS A 274 8.68 39.22 30.06
N LEU A 275 8.76 37.99 29.53
CA LEU A 275 7.79 37.54 28.54
C LEU A 275 6.49 37.06 29.21
N ASP A 276 5.38 37.65 28.77
CA ASP A 276 4.05 37.16 29.09
C ASP A 276 3.68 35.97 28.20
N GLY A 277 3.25 34.87 28.83
CA GLY A 277 2.83 33.65 28.15
C GLY A 277 3.82 32.48 28.19
N LYS A 278 3.44 31.39 27.51
CA LYS A 278 4.17 30.10 27.49
C LYS A 278 5.04 29.92 26.24
N SER A 279 4.94 30.81 25.25
CA SER A 279 5.58 30.67 23.94
C SER A 279 6.50 31.83 23.62
N LYS A 280 7.63 31.54 22.97
CA LYS A 280 8.60 32.55 22.54
C LYS A 280 8.04 33.25 21.30
N PRO A 281 7.94 34.59 21.27
CA PRO A 281 7.52 35.31 20.07
C PRO A 281 8.57 35.15 18.95
N LEU A 282 8.11 35.14 17.71
CA LEU A 282 8.97 34.97 16.53
C LEU A 282 8.61 35.99 15.46
N THR A 283 9.64 36.58 14.85
CA THR A 283 9.49 37.44 13.69
C THR A 283 9.62 36.62 12.42
N VAL A 284 8.65 36.75 11.52
CA VAL A 284 8.66 36.12 10.18
C VAL A 284 8.29 37.18 9.16
N ALA A 285 9.13 37.37 8.14
CA ALA A 285 8.92 38.36 7.08
C ALA A 285 8.59 39.78 7.59
N GLY A 286 9.23 40.21 8.69
CA GLY A 286 9.03 41.53 9.30
C GLY A 286 7.81 41.66 10.23
N VAL A 287 6.99 40.62 10.37
CA VAL A 287 5.83 40.61 11.29
C VAL A 287 6.15 39.80 12.54
N ASN A 288 5.86 40.35 13.72
CA ASN A 288 6.07 39.68 15.00
C ASN A 288 4.84 38.86 15.41
N TYR A 289 5.01 37.56 15.62
CA TYR A 289 3.98 36.64 16.03
C TYR A 289 4.20 36.18 17.47
N PRO A 290 3.13 36.05 18.29
CA PRO A 290 3.25 35.69 19.71
C PRO A 290 3.68 34.22 19.93
N SER A 291 3.51 33.35 18.93
CA SER A 291 3.86 31.94 19.04
C SER A 291 4.07 31.28 17.68
N LYS A 292 4.74 30.12 17.66
CA LYS A 292 4.82 29.25 16.46
C LYS A 292 3.42 28.82 15.97
N ALA A 293 2.44 28.68 16.87
CA ALA A 293 1.08 28.33 16.48
C ALA A 293 0.42 29.46 15.70
N ALA A 294 0.57 30.72 16.16
CA ALA A 294 0.06 31.89 15.46
C ALA A 294 0.72 32.07 14.08
N VAL A 295 2.02 31.78 13.96
CA VAL A 295 2.71 31.72 12.66
C VAL A 295 2.10 30.64 11.77
N ALA A 296 1.91 29.41 12.29
CA ALA A 296 1.36 28.31 11.50
C ALA A 296 -0.02 28.67 10.94
N GLU A 297 -0.90 29.21 11.79
CA GLU A 297 -2.25 29.63 11.41
C GLU A 297 -2.25 30.73 10.34
N ALA A 298 -1.39 31.75 10.49
CA ALA A 298 -1.27 32.84 9.51
C ALA A 298 -0.86 32.37 8.10
N TYR A 299 -0.11 31.28 8.02
CA TYR A 299 0.34 30.67 6.76
C TYR A 299 -0.47 29.42 6.37
N GLY A 300 -1.63 29.18 7.00
CA GLY A 300 -2.54 28.08 6.66
C GLY A 300 -2.01 26.67 7.00
N LEU A 301 -1.06 26.57 7.93
CA LEU A 301 -0.49 25.31 8.42
C LEU A 301 -1.05 24.97 9.81
N THR A 302 -1.09 23.69 10.13
CA THR A 302 -1.33 23.27 11.52
C THR A 302 -0.03 23.39 12.33
N PRO A 303 -0.10 23.70 13.64
CA PRO A 303 1.09 23.79 14.50
C PRO A 303 1.94 22.53 14.48
N ALA A 304 1.31 21.35 14.37
CA ALA A 304 2.00 20.07 14.27
C ALA A 304 2.84 19.95 12.99
N VAL A 305 2.31 20.42 11.84
CA VAL A 305 3.03 20.41 10.57
C VAL A 305 4.23 21.35 10.61
N LEU A 306 4.07 22.55 11.17
CA LEU A 306 5.18 23.49 11.31
C LEU A 306 6.28 22.93 12.23
N LEU A 307 5.91 22.33 13.37
CA LEU A 307 6.87 21.70 14.29
C LEU A 307 7.61 20.52 13.63
N ALA A 308 6.91 19.69 12.87
CA ALA A 308 7.53 18.59 12.13
C ALA A 308 8.54 19.11 11.08
N ARG A 309 8.23 20.21 10.40
CA ARG A 309 9.15 20.84 9.44
C ARG A 309 10.37 21.49 10.11
N LEU A 310 10.19 22.04 11.30
CA LEU A 310 11.26 22.61 12.13
C LEU A 310 12.10 21.56 12.88
N ALA A 311 11.77 20.27 12.82
CA ALA A 311 12.49 19.22 13.54
C ALA A 311 13.91 18.94 12.97
N GLY A 312 14.30 19.60 11.87
CA GLY A 312 15.65 19.59 11.32
C GLY A 312 16.31 20.97 11.33
N ASN A 313 17.52 21.08 10.79
CA ASN A 313 18.19 22.38 10.55
C ASN A 313 17.51 23.09 9.38
N VAL A 314 16.36 23.71 9.63
CA VAL A 314 15.53 24.41 8.65
C VAL A 314 15.14 25.76 9.26
N THR A 315 15.24 26.84 8.47
CA THR A 315 14.80 28.16 8.94
C THR A 315 13.27 28.21 9.03
N ILE A 316 12.73 29.16 9.79
CA ILE A 316 11.28 29.32 9.91
C ILE A 316 10.66 29.66 8.54
N GLU A 317 11.33 30.48 7.74
CA GLU A 317 10.89 30.85 6.38
C GLU A 317 10.85 29.64 5.43
N GLN A 318 11.87 28.77 5.49
CA GLN A 318 11.88 27.50 4.76
C GLN A 318 10.78 26.55 5.23
N ALA A 319 10.51 26.48 6.54
CA ALA A 319 9.47 25.63 7.10
C ALA A 319 8.06 26.10 6.70
N LEU A 320 7.87 27.41 6.51
CA LEU A 320 6.64 28.01 6.01
C LEU A 320 6.50 27.89 4.48
N GLY A 321 7.58 27.51 3.78
CA GLY A 321 7.59 27.36 2.32
C GLY A 321 7.77 28.67 1.56
N ILE A 322 8.20 29.73 2.26
CA ILE A 322 8.59 31.02 1.66
C ILE A 322 9.90 30.84 0.88
N GLU A 323 10.85 30.14 1.48
CA GLU A 323 12.13 29.80 0.85
C GLU A 323 12.20 28.32 0.49
N ILE A 324 12.77 28.01 -0.67
CA ILE A 324 13.03 26.63 -1.09
C ILE A 324 14.32 26.16 -0.43
N LYS A 325 14.24 25.05 0.31
CA LYS A 325 15.44 24.39 0.84
C LYS A 325 16.20 23.69 -0.30
N GLU A 326 17.42 24.14 -0.58
CA GLU A 326 18.34 23.46 -1.48
C GLU A 326 18.62 22.04 -0.96
N ASN A 327 18.31 21.04 -1.77
CA ASN A 327 18.53 19.63 -1.48
C ASN A 327 19.18 18.98 -2.71
N SER A 328 19.66 17.74 -2.62
CA SER A 328 20.21 17.01 -3.79
C SER A 328 19.22 16.78 -4.96
N ARG A 329 17.96 17.23 -4.82
CA ARG A 329 16.90 17.11 -5.83
C ARG A 329 16.47 18.45 -6.43
N THR A 330 17.01 19.58 -5.96
CA THR A 330 16.68 20.89 -6.54
C THR A 330 17.34 21.05 -7.89
N ILE A 331 16.61 21.64 -8.84
CA ILE A 331 17.06 21.81 -10.23
C ILE A 331 16.96 23.28 -10.59
N THR A 332 18.03 23.84 -11.12
CA THR A 332 18.05 25.17 -11.71
C THR A 332 17.80 25.05 -13.22
N PHE A 333 16.75 25.68 -13.71
CA PHE A 333 16.44 25.71 -15.15
C PHE A 333 16.01 27.12 -15.55
N ALA A 334 16.65 27.69 -16.57
CA ALA A 334 16.39 29.04 -17.08
C ALA A 334 16.39 30.16 -16.00
N GLY A 335 17.26 30.06 -14.99
CA GLY A 335 17.39 31.05 -13.91
C GLY A 335 16.42 30.88 -12.73
N GLU A 336 15.50 29.91 -12.79
CA GLU A 336 14.59 29.57 -11.69
C GLU A 336 15.03 28.28 -10.97
N THR A 337 14.86 28.24 -9.65
CA THR A 337 15.09 27.04 -8.83
C THR A 337 13.79 26.29 -8.59
N TYR A 338 13.79 25.00 -8.90
CA TYR A 338 12.65 24.09 -8.75
C TYR A 338 12.92 23.08 -7.64
N LYS A 339 11.88 22.69 -6.91
CA LYS A 339 11.99 21.77 -5.76
C LYS A 339 12.38 20.36 -6.18
N SER A 340 12.00 19.95 -7.39
CA SER A 340 12.26 18.63 -7.95
C SER A 340 12.05 18.60 -9.46
N LEU A 341 12.47 17.51 -10.10
CA LEU A 341 12.16 17.23 -11.51
C LEU A 341 10.66 17.20 -11.79
N SER A 342 9.86 16.74 -10.82
CA SER A 342 8.39 16.73 -10.92
C SER A 342 7.82 18.15 -10.89
N ASP A 343 8.33 19.00 -10.01
CA ASP A 343 7.91 20.42 -9.88
C ASP A 343 8.24 21.22 -11.15
N LEU A 344 9.41 20.94 -11.75
CA LEU A 344 9.79 21.47 -13.06
C LEU A 344 8.85 20.96 -14.16
N ALA A 345 8.55 19.66 -14.18
CA ALA A 345 7.66 19.06 -15.17
C ALA A 345 6.24 19.65 -15.09
N ASP A 346 5.68 19.78 -13.88
CA ASP A 346 4.35 20.33 -13.63
C ASP A 346 4.27 21.80 -14.10
N LYS A 347 5.27 22.62 -13.77
CA LYS A 347 5.32 24.03 -14.22
C LYS A 347 5.52 24.19 -15.72
N LYS A 348 6.19 23.24 -16.38
CA LYS A 348 6.39 23.23 -17.83
C LYS A 348 5.29 22.48 -18.59
N GLY A 349 4.29 21.93 -17.88
CA GLY A 349 3.15 21.23 -18.48
C GLY A 349 3.48 19.85 -19.06
N ILE A 350 4.57 19.21 -18.62
CA ILE A 350 5.01 17.89 -19.11
C ILE A 350 4.82 16.87 -17.99
N SER A 351 4.44 15.64 -18.32
CA SER A 351 4.38 14.60 -17.28
C SER A 351 5.77 14.31 -16.70
N ALA A 352 5.88 14.26 -15.37
CA ALA A 352 7.14 13.94 -14.69
C ALA A 352 7.75 12.59 -15.13
N GLY A 353 6.89 11.63 -15.52
CA GLY A 353 7.32 10.36 -16.10
C GLY A 353 7.97 10.52 -17.47
N ALA A 354 7.37 11.32 -18.35
CA ALA A 354 7.94 11.60 -19.66
C ALA A 354 9.26 12.35 -19.57
N LEU A 355 9.35 13.39 -18.73
CA LEU A 355 10.59 14.14 -18.54
C LEU A 355 11.71 13.24 -18.00
N ARG A 356 11.40 12.39 -17.00
CA ARG A 356 12.35 11.41 -16.46
C ARG A 356 12.79 10.39 -17.52
N SER A 357 11.84 9.84 -18.29
CA SER A 357 12.14 8.89 -19.35
C SER A 357 13.03 9.50 -20.42
N ARG A 358 12.81 10.77 -20.81
CA ARG A 358 13.64 11.47 -21.81
C ARG A 358 15.08 11.64 -21.35
N ILE A 359 15.28 12.05 -20.10
CA ILE A 359 16.61 12.19 -19.51
C ILE A 359 17.29 10.81 -19.40
N GLN A 360 16.55 9.77 -19.03
CA GLN A 360 17.07 8.40 -18.98
C GLN A 360 17.40 7.85 -20.37
N SER A 361 16.63 8.26 -21.38
CA SER A 361 16.93 8.04 -22.79
C SER A 361 18.03 8.96 -23.30
N GLY A 362 18.70 9.75 -22.46
CA GLY A 362 19.89 10.52 -22.81
C GLY A 362 19.65 11.90 -23.45
N LEU A 363 18.42 12.42 -23.43
CA LEU A 363 18.17 13.81 -23.83
C LEU A 363 18.67 14.78 -22.75
N SER A 364 19.17 15.95 -23.15
CA SER A 364 19.47 17.02 -22.20
C SER A 364 18.17 17.56 -21.56
N LEU A 365 18.28 18.24 -20.41
CA LEU A 365 17.11 18.78 -19.71
C LEU A 365 16.32 19.78 -20.58
N GLU A 366 17.01 20.57 -21.39
CA GLU A 366 16.42 21.53 -22.34
C GLU A 366 15.71 20.82 -23.49
N GLU A 367 16.36 19.86 -24.13
CA GLU A 367 15.78 19.07 -25.23
C GLU A 367 14.56 18.27 -24.75
N ALA A 368 14.65 17.68 -23.55
CA ALA A 368 13.59 16.89 -22.96
C ALA A 368 12.33 17.73 -22.66
N ILE A 369 12.49 19.02 -22.38
CA ILE A 369 11.38 19.96 -22.19
C ILE A 369 10.82 20.42 -23.55
N ASN A 370 11.68 20.70 -24.51
CA ASN A 370 11.28 21.18 -25.84
C ASN A 370 10.62 20.10 -26.73
N ALA A 371 10.83 18.81 -26.45
CA ALA A 371 10.28 17.69 -27.22
C ALA A 371 8.74 17.51 -27.16
N GLY A 372 8.00 18.35 -26.42
CA GLY A 372 6.53 18.33 -26.39
C GLY A 372 5.92 17.06 -25.77
N ASP A 373 4.69 16.68 -26.12
CA ASP A 373 3.94 15.58 -25.46
C ASP A 373 3.97 14.22 -26.17
N ARG A 374 4.46 14.13 -27.42
CA ARG A 374 4.28 12.93 -28.25
C ARG A 374 5.58 12.45 -28.89
N ILE A 375 6.23 11.48 -28.27
CA ILE A 375 7.04 10.49 -28.99
C ILE A 375 6.14 9.25 -29.08
N ARG A 376 5.57 8.98 -30.26
CA ARG A 376 4.89 7.70 -30.51
C ARG A 376 5.97 6.62 -30.40
N ASN A 377 5.75 5.61 -29.55
CA ASN A 377 6.60 4.42 -29.54
C ASN A 377 6.51 3.77 -30.93
N SER A 378 7.48 4.02 -31.79
CA SER A 378 7.63 3.34 -33.07
C SER A 378 8.26 1.98 -32.82
N GLY A 379 7.44 0.92 -32.84
CA GLY A 379 7.87 -0.47 -32.98
C GLY A 379 8.80 -1.05 -31.91
N ARG A 380 9.28 -2.28 -32.18
CA ARG A 380 10.26 -3.03 -31.37
C ARG A 380 11.67 -2.47 -31.51
N TYR A 381 11.94 -1.78 -32.61
CA TYR A 381 13.22 -1.14 -32.92
C TYR A 381 12.99 0.36 -33.15
N ASN A 382 13.89 1.18 -32.63
CA ASN A 382 13.84 2.63 -32.76
C ASN A 382 15.19 3.11 -33.29
N LEU A 383 15.17 4.06 -34.24
CA LEU A 383 16.38 4.63 -34.86
C LEU A 383 17.42 5.08 -33.82
N THR A 384 16.98 5.69 -32.72
CA THR A 384 17.87 6.13 -31.63
C THR A 384 18.54 4.99 -30.86
N ILE A 385 17.89 3.82 -30.78
CA ILE A 385 18.46 2.62 -30.16
C ILE A 385 19.46 1.98 -31.12
N LEU A 386 19.11 1.87 -32.40
CA LEU A 386 19.98 1.29 -33.43
C LEU A 386 21.22 2.16 -33.71
N GLN A 387 21.12 3.49 -33.62
CA GLN A 387 22.28 4.39 -33.76
C GLN A 387 23.25 4.34 -32.57
N ARG A 388 22.79 3.93 -31.38
CA ARG A 388 23.61 3.86 -30.17
C ARG A 388 24.27 2.51 -29.97
N ASP A 389 23.58 1.44 -30.34
CA ASP A 389 24.04 0.07 -30.16
C ASP A 389 24.53 -0.49 -31.49
N SER A 390 25.82 -0.25 -31.77
CA SER A 390 26.49 -0.70 -32.99
C SER A 390 26.53 -2.22 -33.13
N GLU A 391 26.39 -2.98 -32.04
CA GLU A 391 26.32 -4.45 -32.09
C GLU A 391 24.92 -4.92 -32.49
N LEU A 392 23.87 -4.22 -32.05
CA LEU A 392 22.49 -4.51 -32.42
C LEU A 392 22.21 -4.12 -33.87
N SER A 393 22.70 -2.97 -34.33
CA SER A 393 22.49 -2.47 -35.69
C SER A 393 23.13 -3.36 -36.75
N ALA A 394 24.29 -3.96 -36.45
CA ALA A 394 25.03 -4.84 -37.35
C ALA A 394 24.50 -6.28 -37.41
N LYS A 395 23.43 -6.61 -36.66
CA LYS A 395 22.86 -7.97 -36.71
C LYS A 395 22.24 -8.25 -38.08
N PRO A 396 22.38 -9.48 -38.59
CA PRO A 396 21.68 -9.90 -39.79
C PRO A 396 20.17 -9.88 -39.53
N ALA A 397 19.44 -9.23 -40.43
CA ALA A 397 17.99 -9.12 -40.39
C ALA A 397 17.42 -9.37 -41.79
N TRP A 398 16.12 -9.65 -41.81
CA TRP A 398 15.35 -9.83 -43.03
C TRP A 398 14.18 -8.85 -43.03
N LEU A 399 14.04 -8.09 -44.12
CA LEU A 399 12.85 -7.33 -44.46
C LEU A 399 11.96 -8.23 -45.32
N TYR A 400 10.70 -8.41 -44.92
CA TYR A 400 9.75 -9.24 -45.64
C TYR A 400 8.53 -8.44 -46.08
N PHE A 401 8.06 -8.75 -47.28
CA PHE A 401 6.80 -8.29 -47.83
C PHE A 401 5.93 -9.52 -48.16
N VAL A 402 4.80 -9.62 -47.48
CA VAL A 402 3.94 -10.80 -47.53
C VAL A 402 2.48 -10.44 -47.71
N ARG A 403 1.77 -11.30 -48.44
CA ARG A 403 0.32 -11.29 -48.56
C ARG A 403 -0.27 -12.16 -47.45
N ILE A 404 -1.24 -11.64 -46.71
CA ILE A 404 -1.92 -12.33 -45.60
C ILE A 404 -3.43 -12.27 -45.78
N PHE A 405 -4.11 -13.35 -45.39
CA PHE A 405 -5.58 -13.41 -45.39
C PHE A 405 -6.10 -13.25 -43.95
N ILE A 406 -6.71 -12.10 -43.67
CA ILE A 406 -7.34 -11.81 -42.37
C ILE A 406 -8.84 -11.63 -42.61
N ASN A 407 -9.67 -12.38 -41.87
CA ASN A 407 -11.14 -12.29 -41.96
C ASN A 407 -11.69 -12.44 -43.41
N ASN A 408 -11.14 -13.36 -44.20
CA ASN A 408 -11.46 -13.55 -45.63
C ASN A 408 -11.20 -12.33 -46.54
N LYS A 409 -10.45 -11.33 -46.06
CA LYS A 409 -9.96 -10.21 -46.88
C LYS A 409 -8.46 -10.35 -47.08
N GLU A 410 -8.02 -10.01 -48.28
CA GLU A 410 -6.60 -9.92 -48.62
C GLU A 410 -5.99 -8.63 -48.06
N ARG A 411 -4.81 -8.76 -47.45
CA ARG A 411 -4.03 -7.66 -46.90
C ARG A 411 -2.54 -7.90 -47.15
N PHE A 412 -1.76 -6.83 -47.09
CA PHE A 412 -0.32 -6.89 -47.28
C PHE A 412 0.41 -6.39 -46.04
N LYS A 413 1.43 -7.12 -45.60
CA LYS A 413 2.26 -6.78 -44.43
C LYS A 413 3.71 -6.62 -44.84
N ILE A 414 4.32 -5.54 -44.35
CA ILE A 414 5.76 -5.30 -44.45
C ILE A 414 6.33 -5.37 -43.04
N GLY A 415 7.48 -6.01 -42.84
CA GLY A 415 8.10 -6.02 -41.53
C GLY A 415 9.55 -6.48 -41.52
N ILE A 416 10.26 -6.16 -40.45
CA ILE A 416 11.62 -6.66 -40.21
C ILE A 416 11.69 -7.77 -39.14
N THR A 417 12.65 -8.68 -39.29
CA THR A 417 12.89 -9.77 -38.33
C THR A 417 14.38 -10.15 -38.26
N THR A 418 14.85 -10.50 -37.06
CA THR A 418 16.19 -11.07 -36.82
C THR A 418 16.18 -12.61 -36.80
N GLN A 419 15.02 -13.22 -37.01
CA GLN A 419 14.82 -14.66 -37.23
C GLN A 419 14.31 -14.89 -38.65
N THR A 420 14.39 -16.12 -39.16
CA THR A 420 13.82 -16.49 -40.47
C THR A 420 12.33 -16.11 -40.57
N VAL A 421 11.92 -15.53 -41.70
CA VAL A 421 10.55 -15.04 -41.98
C VAL A 421 9.49 -16.11 -41.67
N ASP A 422 9.73 -17.36 -42.07
CA ASP A 422 8.81 -18.49 -41.81
C ASP A 422 8.57 -18.74 -40.31
N LYS A 423 9.60 -18.60 -39.47
CA LYS A 423 9.46 -18.77 -38.02
C LYS A 423 8.71 -17.61 -37.39
N ARG A 424 8.90 -16.38 -37.90
CA ARG A 424 8.20 -15.19 -37.43
C ARG A 424 6.71 -15.25 -37.76
N LEU A 425 6.36 -15.59 -39.00
CA LEU A 425 4.97 -15.62 -39.45
C LEU A 425 4.19 -16.83 -38.93
N LYS A 426 4.84 -17.99 -38.71
CA LYS A 426 4.22 -19.15 -38.04
C LYS A 426 3.78 -18.85 -36.61
N GLN A 427 4.44 -17.92 -35.91
CA GLN A 427 4.02 -17.50 -34.57
C GLN A 427 2.73 -16.67 -34.59
N GLU A 428 2.40 -16.04 -35.72
CA GLU A 428 1.22 -15.17 -35.85
C GLU A 428 -0.03 -15.94 -36.28
N ALA A 429 0.07 -17.24 -36.59
CA ALA A 429 -1.05 -18.16 -36.86
C ALA A 429 -1.96 -17.82 -38.08
N TYR A 430 -1.47 -17.01 -39.03
CA TYR A 430 -2.18 -16.68 -40.28
C TYR A 430 -1.59 -17.43 -41.49
N GLU A 431 -2.43 -17.71 -42.49
CA GLU A 431 -1.96 -18.16 -43.81
C GLU A 431 -1.33 -16.98 -44.56
N PHE A 432 -0.09 -17.16 -45.04
CA PHE A 432 0.67 -16.12 -45.72
C PHE A 432 1.27 -16.65 -47.03
N GLN A 433 1.40 -15.75 -48.01
CA GLN A 433 2.14 -15.96 -49.24
C GLN A 433 3.27 -14.94 -49.31
N THR A 434 4.51 -15.43 -49.40
CA THR A 434 5.68 -14.57 -49.50
C THR A 434 5.77 -13.93 -50.88
N ILE A 435 5.83 -12.59 -50.93
CA ILE A 435 6.01 -11.83 -52.17
C ILE A 435 7.51 -11.59 -52.37
N LYS A 436 8.16 -10.99 -51.37
CA LYS A 436 9.58 -10.63 -51.42
C LYS A 436 10.23 -10.69 -50.04
N VAL A 437 11.50 -11.08 -50.01
CA VAL A 437 12.35 -11.04 -48.81
C VAL A 437 13.72 -10.52 -49.21
N ILE A 438 14.25 -9.57 -48.43
CA ILE A 438 15.61 -9.04 -48.56
C ILE A 438 16.36 -9.36 -47.27
N ASP A 439 17.63 -9.73 -47.36
CA ASP A 439 18.55 -9.81 -46.23
C ASP A 439 19.49 -8.59 -46.18
N GLY A 440 19.78 -8.12 -44.97
CA GLY A 440 20.65 -6.96 -44.77
C GLY A 440 21.01 -6.78 -43.31
N THR A 441 21.58 -5.61 -42.97
CA THR A 441 21.75 -5.24 -41.56
C THR A 441 20.42 -4.80 -40.98
N LEU A 442 20.25 -4.96 -39.66
CA LEU A 442 19.05 -4.52 -38.97
C LEU A 442 18.78 -3.02 -39.16
N LEU A 443 19.83 -2.21 -39.26
CA LEU A 443 19.70 -0.78 -39.52
C LEU A 443 19.18 -0.50 -40.93
N ASP A 444 19.78 -1.12 -41.95
CA ASP A 444 19.40 -0.90 -43.35
C ASP A 444 17.97 -1.40 -43.60
N CYS A 445 17.63 -2.57 -43.06
CA CYS A 445 16.27 -3.11 -43.13
C CYS A 445 15.25 -2.20 -42.44
N PHE A 446 15.61 -1.59 -41.31
CA PHE A 446 14.72 -0.67 -40.59
C PHE A 446 14.53 0.65 -41.35
N VAL A 447 15.58 1.20 -41.95
CA VAL A 447 15.46 2.45 -42.75
C VAL A 447 14.56 2.21 -43.97
N LEU A 448 14.81 1.14 -44.72
CA LEU A 448 13.98 0.75 -45.88
C LEU A 448 12.52 0.49 -45.47
N GLU A 449 12.29 -0.20 -44.36
CA GLU A 449 10.94 -0.40 -43.81
C GLU A 449 10.22 0.93 -43.56
N GLN A 450 10.88 1.89 -42.90
CA GLN A 450 10.26 3.19 -42.60
C GLN A 450 9.97 3.98 -43.88
N GLU A 451 10.85 3.97 -44.88
CA GLU A 451 10.64 4.63 -46.17
C GLU A 451 9.42 4.06 -46.90
N VAL A 452 9.28 2.74 -46.97
CA VAL A 452 8.13 2.10 -47.61
C VAL A 452 6.84 2.35 -46.81
N ILE A 453 6.91 2.33 -45.47
CA ILE A 453 5.77 2.63 -44.61
C ILE A 453 5.29 4.09 -44.75
N GLU A 454 6.21 5.03 -44.98
CA GLU A 454 5.89 6.43 -45.24
C GLU A 454 5.23 6.61 -46.62
N LEU A 455 5.76 5.96 -47.65
CA LEU A 455 5.15 5.92 -48.99
C LEU A 455 3.73 5.35 -49.00
N LEU A 456 3.45 4.38 -48.12
CA LEU A 456 2.16 3.70 -48.03
C LEU A 456 1.24 4.24 -46.93
N TYR A 457 1.57 5.38 -46.33
CA TYR A 457 0.84 5.93 -45.19
C TYR A 457 -0.67 6.05 -45.45
N ASP A 458 -1.06 6.49 -46.64
CA ASP A 458 -2.46 6.70 -47.04
C ASP A 458 -3.22 5.41 -47.37
N LYS A 459 -2.50 4.27 -47.50
CA LYS A 459 -3.05 2.95 -47.87
C LYS A 459 -3.14 1.98 -46.69
N ARG A 460 -2.91 2.48 -45.48
CA ARG A 460 -3.03 1.70 -44.25
C ARG A 460 -4.46 1.29 -44.01
N ASP A 461 -4.64 0.08 -43.50
CA ASP A 461 -5.96 -0.41 -43.18
C ASP A 461 -6.43 0.01 -41.78
N PRO A 462 -7.52 0.79 -41.66
CA PRO A 462 -8.03 1.24 -40.36
C PRO A 462 -8.86 0.19 -39.61
N GLU A 463 -9.26 -0.91 -40.24
CA GLU A 463 -10.07 -1.96 -39.61
C GLU A 463 -9.25 -2.90 -38.72
N ILE A 464 -7.91 -2.90 -38.85
CA ILE A 464 -7.03 -3.74 -38.04
C ILE A 464 -6.62 -3.01 -36.77
N THR A 465 -6.92 -3.65 -35.64
CA THR A 465 -6.63 -3.13 -34.29
C THR A 465 -5.54 -3.94 -33.60
N THR A 466 -4.97 -3.39 -32.53
CA THR A 466 -3.94 -4.02 -31.69
C THR A 466 -4.32 -5.40 -31.16
N ASP A 467 -5.62 -5.69 -31.04
CA ASP A 467 -6.13 -6.95 -30.50
C ASP A 467 -6.08 -8.09 -31.54
N MET A 468 -5.92 -7.77 -32.83
CA MET A 468 -5.92 -8.73 -33.94
C MET A 468 -4.52 -9.16 -34.37
N LEU A 469 -3.54 -8.25 -34.38
CA LEU A 469 -2.19 -8.53 -34.86
C LEU A 469 -1.13 -7.54 -34.32
N ASP A 470 0.02 -8.08 -33.90
CA ASP A 470 1.19 -7.32 -33.45
C ASP A 470 1.93 -6.69 -34.65
N GLY A 471 1.92 -5.35 -34.75
CA GLY A 471 2.33 -4.63 -35.96
C GLY A 471 1.16 -4.18 -36.85
N TYR A 472 -0.03 -3.94 -36.29
CA TYR A 472 -1.22 -3.47 -37.04
C TYR A 472 -0.99 -2.21 -37.90
N SER A 473 0.00 -1.37 -37.54
CA SER A 473 0.39 -0.18 -38.32
C SER A 473 1.16 -0.48 -39.61
N GLU A 474 1.56 -1.73 -39.80
CA GLU A 474 2.37 -2.24 -40.91
C GLU A 474 1.53 -3.04 -41.92
N ILE A 475 0.19 -2.91 -41.85
CA ILE A 475 -0.74 -3.60 -42.74
C ILE A 475 -1.46 -2.62 -43.67
N PHE A 476 -1.47 -2.97 -44.95
CA PHE A 476 -1.92 -2.12 -46.05
C PHE A 476 -2.94 -2.83 -46.95
N ILE A 477 -3.81 -2.04 -47.58
CA ILE A 477 -4.62 -2.44 -48.73
C ILE A 477 -3.91 -1.92 -49.98
N LEU A 478 -3.43 -2.83 -50.83
CA LEU A 478 -2.63 -2.49 -52.01
C LEU A 478 -3.28 -3.02 -53.29
N ASN A 479 -3.14 -2.26 -54.37
CA ASN A 479 -3.52 -2.69 -55.72
C ASN A 479 -2.30 -3.30 -56.45
N GLU A 480 -2.51 -3.97 -57.58
CA GLU A 480 -1.43 -4.61 -58.37
C GLU A 480 -0.29 -3.62 -58.73
N SER A 481 -0.61 -2.37 -59.07
CA SER A 481 0.40 -1.32 -59.35
C SER A 481 1.28 -0.98 -58.14
N ASP A 482 0.73 -1.10 -56.93
CA ASP A 482 1.44 -0.77 -55.69
C ASP A 482 2.37 -1.89 -55.28
N ILE A 483 1.94 -3.13 -55.53
CA ILE A 483 2.76 -4.32 -55.31
C ILE A 483 4.00 -4.26 -56.20
N GLU A 484 3.83 -3.91 -57.49
CA GLU A 484 4.94 -3.75 -58.45
C GLU A 484 5.93 -2.66 -58.01
N ALA A 485 5.43 -1.48 -57.62
CA ALA A 485 6.28 -0.38 -57.14
C ALA A 485 7.08 -0.74 -55.88
N ILE A 486 6.46 -1.45 -54.93
CA ILE A 486 7.15 -1.91 -53.71
C ILE A 486 8.18 -2.98 -54.07
N THR A 487 7.88 -3.91 -54.98
CA THR A 487 8.85 -4.91 -55.39
C THR A 487 10.07 -4.30 -56.08
N GLU A 488 9.89 -3.23 -56.86
CA GLU A 488 11.01 -2.48 -57.47
C GLU A 488 11.85 -1.73 -56.42
N ILE A 489 11.23 -1.09 -55.43
CA ILE A 489 11.95 -0.43 -54.32
C ILE A 489 12.76 -1.45 -53.50
N LEU A 490 12.24 -2.67 -53.37
CA LEU A 490 12.86 -3.78 -52.66
C LEU A 490 13.91 -4.56 -53.51
N ASP A 491 14.16 -4.16 -54.76
CA ASP A 491 15.19 -4.75 -55.64
C ASP A 491 16.48 -3.92 -55.74
N ILE A 492 16.51 -2.75 -55.09
CA ILE A 492 17.68 -1.86 -54.95
C ILE A 492 18.51 -2.30 -53.76
#